data_AF-A0A1Y0GCN4-F1
#
_entry.id   AF-A0A1Y0GCN4-F1
#
_cell.length_a   1.000
_cell.length_b   1.000
_cell.length_c   1.000
_cell.angle_alpha   90.00
_cell.angle_beta   90.00
_cell.angle_gamma   90.00
#
_symmetry.space_group_name_H-M   'P 1'
#
loop_
_entity.id
_entity.type
_entity.pdbx_description
1 polymer ?
#
loop_
_entity_poly.entity_id
_entity_poly.type
_entity_poly.pdbx_seq_one_letter_code
_entity_poly.pdbx_strand_id
1 'polypeptide(L)'
;MSLGDLPHGSIKYQSIFAVGLALFVITLLFNVAPFVDDDVRRAIGRNRRIDIVFAAGGVIAFIIALGLLFTLLADLAADGLGRIDYDFFTNFPSRKPSEAGMLSAWVGTSLVMLVTAVLAIPLDVAAGLYLEEYAPKNWVTALIEISVSNLAGIPSIVYGPLALGFFIYGLGQSILVAGMVLALLILPVVIVATREAVRSIPQEIKESAYAIGAEQ
;
A
#
# COMPACT_ATOMS: atom_id res chain seq x y z
N MET A 1 -5.34 -28.51 -7.79
CA MET A 1 -6.11 -28.43 -6.53
C MET A 1 -5.52 -27.27 -5.74
N SER A 2 -6.18 -26.11 -5.78
CA SER A 2 -5.68 -24.85 -5.19
C SER A 2 -5.54 -25.02 -3.68
N LEU A 3 -4.35 -24.75 -3.13
CA LEU A 3 -4.06 -24.78 -1.69
C LEU A 3 -4.76 -23.64 -0.90
N GLY A 4 -5.67 -22.88 -1.53
CA GLY A 4 -6.30 -21.68 -0.98
C GLY A 4 -7.79 -21.80 -0.62
N ASP A 5 -8.50 -22.82 -1.10
CA ASP A 5 -9.91 -23.00 -0.73
C ASP A 5 -9.99 -23.96 0.46
N LEU A 6 -10.02 -23.39 1.67
CA LEU A 6 -10.43 -24.16 2.84
C LEU A 6 -11.91 -24.52 2.67
N PRO A 7 -12.28 -25.81 2.67
CA PRO A 7 -13.67 -26.20 2.55
C PRO A 7 -14.50 -25.51 3.63
N HIS A 8 -15.62 -24.89 3.25
CA HIS A 8 -16.58 -24.33 4.20
C HIS A 8 -16.98 -25.44 5.20
N GLY A 9 -16.72 -25.21 6.49
CA GLY A 9 -16.92 -26.20 7.56
C GLY A 9 -15.65 -26.90 8.05
N SER A 10 -14.48 -26.68 7.45
CA SER A 10 -13.20 -27.18 7.98
C SER A 10 -12.81 -26.45 9.27
N ILE A 11 -12.13 -27.16 10.18
CA ILE A 11 -11.67 -26.61 11.47
C ILE A 11 -10.80 -25.36 11.26
N LYS A 12 -9.94 -25.36 10.24
CA LYS A 12 -9.10 -24.21 9.88
C LYS A 12 -9.91 -22.99 9.44
N TYR A 13 -11.00 -23.19 8.67
CA TYR A 13 -11.92 -22.11 8.29
C TYR A 13 -12.64 -21.51 9.51
N GLN A 14 -13.10 -22.38 10.41
CA GLN A 14 -13.74 -21.95 11.65
C GLN A 14 -12.78 -21.19 12.59
N SER A 15 -11.51 -21.58 12.66
CA SER A 15 -10.50 -20.86 13.46
C SER A 15 -10.22 -19.46 12.91
N ILE A 16 -10.08 -19.31 11.59
CA ILE A 16 -9.87 -17.99 10.95
C ILE A 16 -11.08 -17.09 11.17
N PHE A 17 -12.29 -17.63 11.00
CA PHE A 17 -13.53 -16.88 11.24
C PHE A 17 -13.70 -16.49 12.72
N ALA A 18 -13.39 -17.40 13.65
CA ALA A 18 -13.47 -17.13 15.08
C ALA A 18 -12.46 -16.07 15.54
N VAL A 19 -11.23 -16.09 15.03
CA VAL A 19 -10.22 -15.06 15.31
C VAL A 19 -10.64 -13.70 14.73
N GLY A 20 -11.17 -13.68 13.50
CA GLY A 20 -11.71 -12.48 12.87
C GLY A 20 -12.88 -11.87 13.65
N LEU A 21 -13.83 -12.71 14.10
CA LEU A 21 -14.94 -12.29 14.94
C LEU A 21 -14.47 -11.77 16.30
N ALA A 22 -13.52 -12.45 16.94
CA ALA A 22 -12.98 -12.04 18.23
C ALA A 22 -12.27 -10.68 18.14
N LEU A 23 -11.43 -10.47 17.11
CA LEU A 23 -10.78 -9.19 16.86
C LEU A 23 -11.79 -8.09 16.55
N PHE A 24 -12.79 -8.37 15.71
CA PHE A 24 -13.87 -7.42 15.41
C PHE A 24 -14.65 -7.02 16.66
N VAL A 25 -15.02 -7.99 17.51
CA VAL A 25 -15.74 -7.74 18.77
C VAL A 25 -14.86 -6.96 19.75
N ILE A 26 -13.57 -7.29 19.88
CA ILE A 26 -12.63 -6.54 20.72
C ILE A 26 -12.51 -5.10 20.23
N THR A 27 -12.29 -4.88 18.93
CA THR A 27 -12.21 -3.53 18.35
C THR A 27 -13.51 -2.76 18.48
N LEU A 28 -14.67 -3.41 18.27
CA LEU A 28 -15.98 -2.80 18.43
C LEU A 28 -16.23 -2.39 19.89
N LEU A 29 -15.86 -3.24 20.85
CA LEU A 29 -15.96 -2.93 22.28
C LEU A 29 -15.04 -1.75 22.66
N PHE A 30 -13.80 -1.72 22.16
CA PHE A 30 -12.89 -0.58 22.38
C PHE A 30 -13.37 0.72 21.72
N ASN A 31 -14.11 0.65 20.62
CA ASN A 31 -14.61 1.81 19.89
C ASN A 31 -15.97 2.32 20.43
N VAL A 32 -16.79 1.42 20.98
CA VAL A 32 -18.10 1.75 21.57
C VAL A 32 -18.00 2.11 23.06
N ALA A 33 -17.04 1.53 23.81
CA ALA A 33 -16.82 1.87 25.23
C ALA A 33 -16.67 3.39 25.50
N PRO A 34 -16.00 4.19 24.64
CA PRO A 34 -15.94 5.65 24.79
C PRO A 34 -17.26 6.39 24.56
N PHE A 35 -18.25 5.74 23.92
CA PHE A 35 -19.54 6.32 23.52
C PHE A 35 -20.67 6.09 24.54
N VAL A 36 -20.49 5.15 25.48
CA VAL A 36 -21.44 4.89 26.59
C VAL A 36 -21.13 5.77 27.81
N ASP A 37 -19.99 6.46 27.81
CA ASP A 37 -19.45 7.20 28.96
C ASP A 37 -19.82 8.70 29.00
N ASP A 38 -20.83 9.15 28.24
CA ASP A 38 -21.23 10.56 28.25
C ASP A 38 -21.91 10.98 29.58
N ASP A 39 -22.43 10.04 30.38
CA ASP A 39 -22.86 10.29 31.76
C ASP A 39 -21.69 10.26 32.78
N VAL A 40 -20.57 9.59 32.45
CA VAL A 40 -19.35 9.52 33.28
C VAL A 40 -18.50 10.79 33.14
N ARG A 41 -18.65 11.53 32.03
CA ARG A 41 -18.09 12.87 31.84
C ARG A 41 -18.62 13.93 32.81
N ARG A 42 -19.57 13.63 33.70
CA ARG A 42 -19.95 14.54 34.81
C ARG A 42 -19.28 14.21 36.16
N ALA A 43 -18.50 13.11 36.23
CA ALA A 43 -17.74 12.69 37.41
C ALA A 43 -16.22 12.98 37.30
N ILE A 44 -15.84 14.11 36.68
CA ILE A 44 -14.46 14.51 36.30
C ILE A 44 -13.61 14.98 37.50
N GLY A 45 -13.50 14.16 38.54
CA GLY A 45 -12.52 14.36 39.63
C GLY A 45 -11.55 13.20 39.77
N ARG A 46 -12.01 11.97 39.59
CA ARG A 46 -11.27 10.75 39.98
C ARG A 46 -10.75 9.93 38.80
N ASN A 47 -11.42 9.95 37.65
CA ASN A 47 -11.01 9.18 36.45
C ASN A 47 -9.79 9.76 35.74
N ARG A 48 -9.52 11.07 35.89
CA ARG A 48 -8.34 11.74 35.31
C ARG A 48 -7.01 11.13 35.77
N ARG A 49 -6.94 10.55 36.98
CA ARG A 49 -5.72 9.87 37.46
C ARG A 49 -5.50 8.53 36.75
N ILE A 50 -6.57 7.78 36.48
CA ILE A 50 -6.49 6.51 35.76
C ILE A 50 -6.07 6.76 34.31
N ASP A 51 -6.63 7.79 33.67
CA ASP A 51 -6.24 8.20 32.31
C ASP A 51 -4.76 8.62 32.24
N ILE A 52 -4.29 9.39 33.22
CA ILE A 52 -2.87 9.81 33.30
C ILE A 52 -1.95 8.62 33.58
N VAL A 53 -2.33 7.70 34.46
CA VAL A 53 -1.53 6.50 34.76
C VAL A 53 -1.50 5.55 33.57
N PHE A 54 -2.63 5.38 32.87
CA PHE A 54 -2.72 4.57 31.65
C PHE A 54 -1.91 5.19 30.51
N ALA A 55 -2.02 6.51 30.30
CA ALA A 55 -1.22 7.23 29.32
C ALA A 55 0.27 7.19 29.66
N ALA A 56 0.65 7.39 30.93
CA ALA A 56 2.03 7.29 31.38
C ALA A 56 2.58 5.86 31.19
N GLY A 57 1.80 4.84 31.55
CA GLY A 57 2.14 3.44 31.31
C GLY A 57 2.31 3.12 29.81
N GLY A 58 1.41 3.64 28.97
CA GLY A 58 1.49 3.50 27.51
C GLY A 58 2.72 4.19 26.92
N VAL A 59 3.05 5.39 27.38
CA VAL A 59 4.26 6.12 26.96
C VAL A 59 5.52 5.37 27.42
N ILE A 60 5.55 4.85 28.64
CA ILE A 60 6.68 4.05 29.14
C ILE A 60 6.84 2.78 28.29
N ALA A 61 5.74 2.05 28.04
CA ALA A 61 5.77 0.86 27.20
C ALA A 61 6.23 1.17 25.76
N PHE A 62 5.79 2.30 25.19
CA PHE A 62 6.22 2.78 23.88
C PHE A 62 7.71 3.14 23.86
N ILE A 63 8.20 3.84 24.88
CA ILE A 63 9.63 4.17 25.03
C ILE A 63 10.47 2.89 25.13
N ILE A 64 10.01 1.90 25.91
CA ILE A 64 10.69 0.60 26.03
C ILE A 64 10.70 -0.12 24.67
N ALA A 65 9.56 -0.18 23.98
CA ALA A 65 9.46 -0.82 22.66
C ALA A 65 10.35 -0.15 21.62
N LEU A 66 10.39 1.19 21.59
CA LEU A 66 11.28 1.96 20.72
C LEU A 66 12.75 1.76 21.09
N GLY A 67 13.09 1.74 22.38
CA GLY A 67 14.45 1.46 22.86
C GLY A 67 14.91 0.06 22.47
N LEU A 68 14.03 -0.94 22.59
CA LEU A 68 14.29 -2.30 22.14
C LEU A 68 14.46 -2.38 20.61
N LEU A 69 13.59 -1.72 19.85
CA LEU A 69 13.74 -1.64 18.40
C LEU A 69 15.06 -0.98 18.01
N PHE A 70 15.43 0.12 18.67
CA PHE A 70 16.68 0.82 18.41
C PHE A 70 17.90 -0.04 18.72
N THR A 71 17.91 -0.72 19.86
CA THR A 71 19.00 -1.65 20.21
C THR A 71 19.10 -2.82 19.24
N LEU A 72 17.97 -3.43 18.85
CA LEU A 72 17.94 -4.47 17.81
C LEU A 72 18.50 -3.98 16.47
N LEU A 73 18.13 -2.77 16.04
CA LEU A 73 18.64 -2.19 14.80
C LEU A 73 20.12 -1.84 14.90
N ALA A 74 20.59 -1.38 16.07
CA ALA A 74 21.99 -1.09 16.30
C ALA A 74 22.85 -2.37 16.29
N ASP A 75 22.39 -3.44 16.93
CA ASP A 75 23.05 -4.75 16.92
C ASP A 75 23.06 -5.34 15.49
N LEU A 76 21.91 -5.28 14.79
CA LEU A 76 21.82 -5.71 13.39
C LEU A 76 22.78 -4.94 12.48
N ALA A 77 22.93 -3.63 12.69
CA ALA A 77 23.86 -2.82 11.93
C ALA A 77 25.31 -3.16 12.28
N ALA A 78 25.64 -3.30 13.57
CA ALA A 78 26.99 -3.65 14.01
C ALA A 78 27.44 -5.01 13.44
N ASP A 79 26.57 -6.02 13.49
CA ASP A 79 26.84 -7.36 12.94
C ASP A 79 26.79 -7.38 11.41
N GLY A 80 25.88 -6.61 10.81
CA GLY A 80 25.60 -6.61 9.38
C GLY A 80 26.55 -5.77 8.52
N LEU A 81 27.10 -4.68 9.06
CA LEU A 81 27.98 -3.75 8.32
C LEU A 81 29.22 -4.45 7.77
N GLY A 82 29.81 -5.39 8.52
CA GLY A 82 30.96 -6.18 8.08
C GLY A 82 30.66 -7.14 6.92
N ARG A 83 29.39 -7.38 6.62
CA ARG A 83 28.93 -8.27 5.54
C ARG A 83 28.59 -7.52 4.24
N ILE A 84 28.60 -6.19 4.25
CA ILE A 84 28.36 -5.37 3.06
C ILE A 84 29.64 -5.36 2.21
N ASP A 85 29.86 -6.46 1.50
CA ASP A 85 30.95 -6.66 0.56
C ASP A 85 30.41 -6.76 -0.88
N TYR A 86 31.30 -6.92 -1.86
CA TYR A 86 30.90 -7.10 -3.25
C TYR A 86 30.05 -8.37 -3.44
N ASP A 87 30.42 -9.44 -2.76
CA ASP A 87 29.76 -10.75 -2.78
C ASP A 87 28.31 -10.67 -2.30
N PHE A 88 28.00 -9.78 -1.36
CA PHE A 88 26.64 -9.52 -0.89
C PHE A 88 25.73 -9.01 -2.02
N PHE A 89 26.24 -8.19 -2.94
CA PHE A 89 25.45 -7.69 -4.06
C PHE A 89 25.39 -8.66 -5.24
N THR A 90 26.41 -9.50 -5.43
CA THR A 90 26.51 -10.40 -6.59
C THR A 90 26.06 -11.83 -6.34
N ASN A 91 25.95 -12.27 -5.08
CA ASN A 91 25.52 -13.64 -4.77
C ASN A 91 24.01 -13.74 -4.59
N PHE A 92 23.49 -14.93 -4.93
CA PHE A 92 22.10 -15.30 -4.67
C PHE A 92 21.87 -15.53 -3.16
N PRO A 93 20.61 -15.47 -2.70
CA PRO A 93 20.28 -15.86 -1.33
C PRO A 93 20.68 -17.32 -1.09
N SER A 94 21.42 -17.56 -0.01
CA SER A 94 21.94 -18.88 0.37
C SER A 94 21.57 -19.20 1.81
N ARG A 95 21.48 -20.49 2.13
CA ARG A 95 21.29 -20.98 3.51
C ARG A 95 22.57 -20.89 4.35
N LYS A 96 23.72 -20.66 3.71
CA LYS A 96 25.00 -20.46 4.38
C LYS A 96 25.24 -18.95 4.54
N PRO A 97 25.43 -18.44 5.77
CA PRO A 97 25.60 -17.01 6.02
C PRO A 97 26.77 -16.37 5.23
N SER A 98 27.86 -17.10 5.04
CA SER A 98 29.06 -16.62 4.33
C SER A 98 28.90 -16.46 2.82
N GLU A 99 27.91 -17.12 2.21
CA GLU A 99 27.67 -17.10 0.76
C GLU A 99 26.37 -16.36 0.39
N ALA A 100 25.55 -15.98 1.39
CA ALA A 100 24.25 -15.34 1.17
C ALA A 100 24.39 -13.92 0.61
N GLY A 101 23.77 -13.63 -0.52
CA GLY A 101 23.67 -12.27 -1.06
C GLY A 101 22.24 -11.85 -1.35
N MET A 102 22.09 -10.61 -1.82
CA MET A 102 20.82 -9.97 -2.15
C MET A 102 20.58 -9.83 -3.66
N LEU A 103 21.36 -10.48 -4.53
CA LEU A 103 21.29 -10.33 -5.99
C LEU A 103 19.86 -10.44 -6.52
N SER A 104 19.15 -11.51 -6.17
CA SER A 104 17.78 -11.72 -6.63
C SER A 104 16.79 -10.66 -6.14
N ALA A 105 17.03 -10.09 -4.96
CA ALA A 105 16.14 -9.09 -4.38
C ALA A 105 16.29 -7.75 -5.09
N TRP A 106 17.51 -7.20 -5.20
CA TRP A 106 17.67 -5.89 -5.83
C TRP A 106 17.51 -5.95 -7.34
N VAL A 107 18.05 -6.95 -8.03
CA VAL A 107 17.86 -7.10 -9.49
C VAL A 107 16.40 -7.36 -9.79
N GLY A 108 15.75 -8.25 -9.04
CA GLY A 108 14.33 -8.55 -9.21
C GLY A 108 13.47 -7.30 -9.02
N THR A 109 13.64 -6.59 -7.91
CA THR A 109 12.89 -5.35 -7.66
C THR A 109 13.19 -4.27 -8.69
N SER A 110 14.46 -4.05 -9.08
CA SER A 110 14.82 -3.05 -10.08
C SER A 110 14.19 -3.35 -11.44
N LEU A 111 14.24 -4.61 -11.91
CA LEU A 111 13.65 -4.98 -13.18
C LEU A 111 12.12 -4.89 -13.16
N VAL A 112 11.48 -5.32 -12.07
CA VAL A 112 10.02 -5.18 -11.91
C VAL A 112 9.62 -3.70 -11.90
N MET A 113 10.33 -2.87 -11.13
CA MET A 113 10.09 -1.42 -11.09
C MET A 113 10.30 -0.75 -12.44
N LEU A 114 11.32 -1.18 -13.20
CA LEU A 114 11.57 -0.66 -14.54
C LEU A 114 10.41 -1.01 -15.49
N VAL A 115 9.95 -2.26 -15.50
CA VAL A 115 8.81 -2.68 -16.31
C VAL A 115 7.55 -1.91 -15.90
N THR A 116 7.27 -1.82 -14.59
CA THR A 116 6.15 -1.05 -14.08
C THR A 116 6.23 0.40 -14.52
N ALA A 117 7.38 1.07 -14.38
CA ALA A 117 7.56 2.45 -14.79
C ALA A 117 7.35 2.65 -16.30
N VAL A 118 7.91 1.78 -17.13
CA VAL A 118 7.79 1.85 -18.59
C VAL A 118 6.34 1.67 -19.06
N LEU A 119 5.55 0.84 -18.37
CA LEU A 119 4.15 0.60 -18.73
C LEU A 119 3.19 1.61 -18.11
N ALA A 120 3.35 1.87 -16.81
CA ALA A 120 2.43 2.69 -16.02
C ALA A 120 2.59 4.18 -16.31
N ILE A 121 3.82 4.71 -16.33
CA ILE A 121 4.03 6.16 -16.45
C ILE A 121 3.41 6.70 -17.74
N PRO A 122 3.70 6.15 -18.94
CA PRO A 122 3.13 6.70 -20.16
C PRO A 122 1.60 6.54 -20.20
N LEU A 123 1.08 5.38 -19.80
CA LEU A 123 -0.34 5.07 -19.87
C LEU A 123 -1.17 5.88 -18.87
N ASP A 124 -0.75 5.88 -17.61
CA ASP A 124 -1.52 6.47 -16.51
C ASP A 124 -1.44 7.99 -16.51
N VAL A 125 -0.27 8.56 -16.82
CA VAL A 125 -0.12 10.02 -16.97
C VAL A 125 -0.88 10.50 -18.19
N ALA A 126 -0.81 9.79 -19.33
CA ALA A 126 -1.61 10.16 -20.50
C ALA A 126 -3.11 10.06 -20.21
N ALA A 127 -3.56 9.01 -19.51
CA ALA A 127 -4.96 8.86 -19.12
C ALA A 127 -5.40 9.98 -18.16
N GLY A 128 -4.59 10.32 -17.15
CA GLY A 128 -4.88 11.40 -16.22
C GLY A 128 -4.92 12.78 -16.90
N LEU A 129 -3.95 13.07 -17.76
CA LEU A 129 -3.91 14.31 -18.54
C LEU A 129 -5.10 14.40 -19.51
N TYR A 130 -5.41 13.33 -20.23
CA TYR A 130 -6.54 13.28 -21.15
C TYR A 130 -7.86 13.49 -20.41
N LEU A 131 -8.07 12.79 -19.29
CA LEU A 131 -9.30 12.91 -18.49
C LEU A 131 -9.49 14.30 -17.89
N GLU A 132 -8.41 15.05 -17.66
CA GLU A 132 -8.49 16.37 -17.05
C GLU A 132 -8.59 17.52 -18.07
N GLU A 133 -7.75 17.51 -19.11
CA GLU A 133 -7.66 18.63 -20.04
C GLU A 133 -8.53 18.44 -21.30
N TYR A 134 -8.65 17.20 -21.79
CA TYR A 134 -9.22 16.93 -23.12
C TYR A 134 -10.59 16.23 -23.08
N ALA A 135 -10.90 15.50 -22.02
CA ALA A 135 -12.07 14.63 -22.01
C ALA A 135 -13.39 15.43 -21.94
N PRO A 136 -14.28 15.28 -22.94
CA PRO A 136 -15.57 15.94 -22.91
C PRO A 136 -16.45 15.39 -21.78
N LYS A 137 -17.30 16.23 -21.20
CA LYS A 137 -18.28 15.82 -20.17
C LYS A 137 -19.40 15.02 -20.80
N ASN A 138 -19.22 13.71 -20.94
CA ASN A 138 -20.21 12.77 -21.44
C ASN A 138 -20.29 11.51 -20.57
N TRP A 139 -21.24 10.63 -20.87
CA TRP A 139 -21.48 9.41 -20.12
C TRP A 139 -20.31 8.42 -20.18
N VAL A 140 -19.49 8.45 -21.24
CA VAL A 140 -18.31 7.58 -21.40
C VAL A 140 -17.19 8.02 -20.45
N THR A 141 -16.91 9.33 -20.41
CA THR A 141 -15.94 9.91 -19.46
C THR A 141 -16.37 9.60 -18.03
N ALA A 142 -17.66 9.79 -17.70
CA ALA A 142 -18.19 9.44 -16.38
C ALA A 142 -18.00 7.95 -16.03
N LEU A 143 -18.19 7.05 -17.00
CA LEU A 143 -17.97 5.61 -16.80
C LEU A 143 -16.50 5.30 -16.52
N ILE A 144 -15.56 5.92 -17.25
CA ILE A 144 -14.12 5.75 -17.03
C ILE A 144 -13.75 6.25 -15.63
N GLU A 145 -14.22 7.43 -15.24
CA GLU A 145 -13.95 8.01 -13.92
C GLU A 145 -14.48 7.12 -12.78
N ILE A 146 -15.71 6.62 -12.91
CA ILE A 146 -16.29 5.66 -11.95
C ILE A 146 -15.44 4.39 -11.89
N SER A 147 -14.98 3.89 -13.04
CA SER A 147 -14.15 2.69 -13.11
C SER A 147 -12.80 2.88 -12.43
N VAL A 148 -12.13 4.01 -12.66
CA VAL A 148 -10.86 4.36 -11.99
C VAL A 148 -11.07 4.51 -10.48
N SER A 149 -12.15 5.19 -10.05
CA SER A 149 -12.49 5.31 -8.63
C SER A 149 -12.79 3.97 -7.98
N ASN A 150 -13.50 3.08 -8.69
CA ASN A 150 -13.79 1.73 -8.20
C ASN A 150 -12.51 0.90 -8.09
N LEU A 151 -11.60 1.01 -9.07
CA LEU A 151 -10.31 0.33 -9.07
C LEU A 151 -9.43 0.79 -7.89
N ALA A 152 -9.48 2.08 -7.56
CA ALA A 152 -8.80 2.66 -6.38
C ALA A 152 -9.33 2.09 -5.05
N GLY A 153 -10.61 1.73 -5.01
CA GLY A 153 -11.27 1.16 -3.83
C GLY A 153 -10.98 -0.32 -3.60
N ILE A 154 -10.35 -1.01 -4.56
CA ILE A 154 -10.04 -2.44 -4.44
C ILE A 154 -8.84 -2.63 -3.49
N PRO A 155 -8.97 -3.43 -2.42
CA PRO A 155 -7.85 -3.77 -1.56
C PRO A 155 -6.71 -4.44 -2.34
N SER A 156 -5.45 -4.09 -2.06
CA SER A 156 -4.28 -4.59 -2.80
C SER A 156 -4.18 -6.12 -2.82
N ILE A 157 -4.69 -6.81 -1.80
CA ILE A 157 -4.71 -8.29 -1.72
C ILE A 157 -5.51 -8.94 -2.86
N VAL A 158 -6.53 -8.25 -3.39
CA VAL A 158 -7.38 -8.75 -4.48
C VAL A 158 -6.63 -8.82 -5.81
N TYR A 159 -5.58 -8.02 -5.99
CA TYR A 159 -4.75 -8.04 -7.20
C TYR A 159 -3.94 -9.34 -7.34
N GLY A 160 -3.71 -10.09 -6.25
CA GLY A 160 -3.00 -11.38 -6.28
C GLY A 160 -3.76 -12.47 -7.07
N PRO A 161 -5.03 -12.78 -6.73
CA PRO A 161 -5.86 -13.68 -7.53
C PRO A 161 -6.14 -13.17 -8.95
N LEU A 162 -6.28 -11.85 -9.14
CA LEU A 162 -6.43 -11.25 -10.47
C LEU A 162 -5.19 -11.51 -11.33
N ALA A 163 -3.98 -11.35 -10.76
CA ALA A 163 -2.72 -11.69 -11.42
C ALA A 163 -2.68 -13.16 -11.84
N LEU A 164 -3.12 -14.07 -10.96
CA LEU A 164 -3.17 -15.49 -11.26
C LEU A 164 -4.08 -15.79 -12.46
N GLY A 165 -5.31 -15.26 -12.43
CA GLY A 165 -6.32 -15.51 -13.46
C GLY A 165 -6.01 -14.89 -14.81
N PHE A 166 -5.66 -13.60 -14.85
CA PHE A 166 -5.55 -12.85 -16.09
C PHE A 166 -4.15 -12.86 -16.71
N PHE A 167 -3.10 -13.00 -15.88
CA PHE A 167 -1.73 -12.87 -16.37
C PHE A 167 -0.95 -14.19 -16.25
N ILE A 168 -0.90 -14.79 -15.07
CA ILE A 168 0.01 -15.91 -14.80
C ILE A 168 -0.40 -17.19 -15.54
N TYR A 169 -1.69 -17.52 -15.65
CA TYR A 169 -2.11 -18.72 -16.39
C TYR A 169 -1.84 -18.64 -17.89
N GLY A 170 -1.85 -17.44 -18.49
CA GLY A 170 -1.59 -17.25 -19.92
C GLY A 170 -0.12 -16.98 -20.26
N LEU A 171 0.54 -16.12 -19.48
CA LEU A 171 1.88 -15.60 -19.76
C LEU A 171 2.98 -16.21 -18.88
N GLY A 172 2.60 -17.02 -17.88
CA GLY A 172 3.53 -17.61 -16.92
C GLY A 172 3.99 -16.64 -15.82
N GLN A 173 4.77 -17.16 -14.87
CA GLN A 173 5.38 -16.35 -13.82
C GLN A 173 6.66 -15.69 -14.35
N SER A 174 6.64 -14.36 -14.52
CA SER A 174 7.78 -13.59 -15.03
C SER A 174 7.83 -12.19 -14.45
N ILE A 175 8.99 -11.54 -14.59
CA ILE A 175 9.20 -10.13 -14.22
C ILE A 175 8.24 -9.22 -14.97
N LEU A 176 7.97 -9.52 -16.25
CA LEU A 176 7.03 -8.77 -17.07
C LEU A 176 5.62 -8.82 -16.47
N VAL A 177 5.17 -10.01 -16.06
CA VAL A 177 3.86 -10.19 -15.42
C VAL A 177 3.76 -9.48 -14.09
N ALA A 178 4.80 -9.57 -13.24
CA ALA A 178 4.84 -8.82 -11.99
C ALA A 178 4.76 -7.30 -12.24
N GLY A 179 5.49 -6.81 -13.25
CA GLY A 179 5.48 -5.40 -13.63
C GLY A 179 4.12 -4.91 -14.16
N MET A 180 3.43 -5.72 -14.97
CA MET A 180 2.08 -5.43 -15.49
C MET A 180 1.03 -5.38 -14.37
N VAL A 181 1.08 -6.32 -13.43
CA VAL A 181 0.16 -6.35 -12.28
C VAL A 181 0.37 -5.12 -11.40
N LEU A 182 1.62 -4.75 -11.15
CA LEU A 182 1.92 -3.54 -10.40
C LEU A 182 1.52 -2.28 -11.15
N ALA A 183 1.69 -2.22 -12.48
CA ALA A 183 1.22 -1.11 -13.30
C ALA A 183 -0.29 -0.92 -13.16
N LEU A 184 -1.08 -2.01 -13.24
CA LEU A 184 -2.52 -1.97 -13.02
C LEU A 184 -2.89 -1.52 -11.60
N LEU A 185 -2.12 -1.93 -10.59
CA LEU A 185 -2.37 -1.58 -9.20
C LEU A 185 -2.14 -0.09 -8.93
N ILE A 186 -1.11 0.52 -9.53
CA ILE A 186 -0.79 1.95 -9.32
C ILE A 186 -1.57 2.89 -10.24
N LEU A 187 -2.20 2.37 -11.29
CA LEU A 187 -3.01 3.12 -12.26
C LEU A 187 -3.95 4.17 -11.64
N PRO A 188 -4.80 3.85 -10.65
CA PRO A 188 -5.71 4.85 -10.09
C PRO A 188 -4.97 5.95 -9.31
N VAL A 189 -3.86 5.59 -8.65
CA VAL A 189 -3.05 6.54 -7.88
C VAL A 189 -2.39 7.55 -8.82
N VAL A 190 -1.78 7.07 -9.91
CA VAL A 190 -1.07 7.94 -10.87
C VAL A 190 -2.05 8.80 -11.66
N ILE A 191 -3.20 8.25 -12.08
CA ILE A 191 -4.25 9.03 -12.75
C ILE A 191 -4.72 10.17 -11.84
N VAL A 192 -5.12 9.87 -10.60
CA VAL A 192 -5.61 10.90 -9.67
C VAL A 192 -4.53 11.93 -9.37
N ALA A 193 -3.29 11.50 -9.11
CA ALA A 193 -2.17 12.42 -8.88
C ALA A 193 -1.91 13.35 -10.09
N THR A 194 -1.99 12.82 -11.31
CA THR A 194 -1.82 13.61 -12.54
C THR A 194 -2.93 14.64 -12.70
N ARG A 195 -4.20 14.25 -12.46
CA ARG A 195 -5.35 15.16 -12.53
C ARG A 195 -5.24 16.29 -11.52
N GLU A 196 -4.93 15.98 -10.27
CA GLU A 196 -4.77 16.99 -9.22
C GLU A 196 -3.58 17.92 -9.50
N ALA A 197 -2.48 17.39 -10.05
CA ALA A 197 -1.36 18.21 -10.50
C ALA A 197 -1.78 19.19 -11.61
N VAL A 198 -2.51 18.74 -12.62
CA VAL A 198 -2.99 19.60 -13.73
C VAL A 198 -4.01 20.63 -13.24
N ARG A 199 -4.93 20.24 -12.35
CA ARG A 199 -5.91 21.15 -11.71
C ARG A 199 -5.27 22.25 -10.89
N SER A 200 -4.08 22.01 -10.33
CA SER A 200 -3.38 22.99 -9.50
C SER A 200 -2.78 24.16 -10.29
N ILE A 201 -2.76 24.09 -11.63
CA ILE A 201 -2.21 25.14 -12.49
C ILE A 201 -3.19 26.34 -12.53
N PRO A 202 -2.76 27.55 -12.13
CA PRO A 202 -3.60 28.75 -12.16
C PRO A 202 -4.13 29.06 -13.56
N GLN A 203 -5.40 29.49 -13.64
CA GLN A 203 -6.06 29.76 -14.91
C GLN A 203 -5.40 30.92 -15.67
N GLU A 204 -4.83 31.90 -14.96
CA GLU A 204 -4.15 33.06 -15.54
C GLU A 204 -2.92 32.63 -16.38
N ILE A 205 -2.22 31.57 -15.95
CA ILE A 205 -1.08 31.02 -16.70
C ILE A 205 -1.56 30.37 -17.99
N LYS A 206 -2.68 29.63 -17.93
CA LYS A 206 -3.28 28.99 -19.11
C LYS A 206 -3.77 30.05 -20.11
N GLU A 207 -4.50 31.06 -19.65
CA GLU A 207 -5.00 32.15 -20.48
C GLU A 207 -3.87 32.99 -21.11
N SER A 208 -2.80 33.24 -20.34
CA SER A 208 -1.61 33.92 -20.87
C SER A 208 -0.91 33.10 -21.95
N ALA A 209 -0.85 31.77 -21.81
CA ALA A 209 -0.28 30.88 -22.81
C ALA A 209 -1.12 30.87 -24.11
N TYR A 210 -2.45 30.83 -24.01
CA TYR A 210 -3.33 30.94 -25.17
C TYR A 210 -3.21 32.31 -25.86
N ALA A 211 -3.05 33.40 -25.09
CA ALA A 211 -2.89 34.75 -25.62
C ALA A 211 -1.59 34.95 -26.44
N ILE A 212 -0.55 34.16 -26.19
CA ILE A 212 0.70 34.16 -26.98
C ILE A 212 0.72 33.14 -28.12
N GLY A 213 -0.41 32.48 -28.38
CA GLY A 213 -0.59 31.57 -29.52
C GLY A 213 -0.35 30.09 -29.22
N ALA A 214 -0.38 29.67 -27.95
CA ALA A 214 -0.49 28.24 -27.65
C ALA A 214 -1.87 27.72 -28.12
N GLU A 215 -1.89 26.56 -28.77
CA GLU A 215 -3.12 25.84 -29.08
C GLU A 215 -3.51 24.94 -27.89
N GLN A 216 -4.80 24.60 -27.82
CA GLN A 216 -5.40 23.78 -26.76
C GLN A 216 -5.24 22.30 -27.05
#